data_AF-A0AAU7ZM25-F1
#
_entry.id   AF-A0AAU7ZM25-F1
#
_cell.length_a   1.000
_cell.length_b   1.000
_cell.length_c   1.000
_cell.angle_alpha   90.00
_cell.angle_beta   90.00
_cell.angle_gamma   90.00
#
_symmetry.space_group_name_H-M   'P 1'
#
loop_
_entity.id
_entity.type
_entity.pdbx_description
1 polymer ?
#
loop_
_entity_poly.entity_id
_entity_poly.type
_entity_poly.pdbx_seq_one_letter_code
_entity_poly.pdbx_strand_id
1 'polypeptide(L)'
;MGATVTFFRRERRLGRAGLAFRVDLAIMVLTISIAFTAHLIEIAFWAVLLLRCGEFQDFGMAYYHSAVNYTTLGYGDLIMSPAWKLLGPLEAADGALMFGVSTAMIFAVATRLILARFVDLKD
;
A
#
# COMPACT_ATOMS: atom_id res chain seq x y z
N MET A 1 2.65 51.46 -17.56
CA MET A 1 3.17 50.67 -16.42
C MET A 1 2.05 49.92 -15.66
N GLY A 2 1.16 49.21 -16.35
CA GLY A 2 0.09 48.41 -15.70
C GLY A 2 -0.25 47.10 -16.41
N ALA A 3 0.27 46.88 -17.61
CA ALA A 3 -0.04 45.71 -18.45
C ALA A 3 0.98 44.57 -18.30
N THR A 4 2.21 44.85 -17.83
CA THR A 4 3.25 43.82 -17.69
C THR A 4 3.08 42.96 -16.43
N VAL A 5 2.39 43.48 -15.41
CA VAL A 5 2.21 42.81 -14.11
C VAL A 5 1.04 41.80 -14.12
N THR A 6 0.07 41.98 -15.02
CA THR A 6 -1.12 41.13 -15.11
C THR A 6 -0.97 39.95 -16.08
N PHE A 7 -0.10 40.06 -17.09
CA PHE A 7 0.09 38.99 -18.08
C PHE A 7 0.89 37.80 -17.50
N PHE A 8 1.96 38.07 -16.73
CA PHE A 8 2.75 37.02 -16.07
C PHE A 8 2.03 36.32 -14.90
N ARG A 9 0.98 36.95 -14.35
CA ARG A 9 0.26 36.44 -13.18
C ARG A 9 -0.90 35.50 -13.55
N ARG A 10 -1.30 35.45 -14.82
CA ARG A 10 -2.48 34.70 -15.29
C ARG A 10 -2.16 33.37 -16.00
N GLU A 11 -1.05 33.27 -16.75
CA GLU A 11 -0.71 32.03 -17.46
C GLU A 11 -0.06 30.95 -16.58
N ARG A 12 0.63 31.32 -15.49
CA ARG A 12 1.31 30.35 -14.61
C ARG A 12 0.46 29.77 -13.47
N ARG A 13 -0.71 30.35 -13.16
CA ARG A 13 -1.49 29.99 -11.96
C ARG A 13 -2.59 28.94 -12.14
N LEU A 14 -2.89 28.49 -13.36
CA LEU A 14 -4.00 27.54 -13.63
C LEU A 14 -3.61 26.23 -14.33
N GLY A 15 -2.55 26.19 -15.16
CA GLY A 15 -2.14 24.96 -15.87
C GLY A 15 -1.08 24.12 -15.16
N ARG A 16 -0.04 24.75 -14.58
CA ARG A 16 1.07 24.06 -13.89
C ARG A 16 0.65 23.44 -12.56
N ALA A 17 -0.22 24.11 -11.81
CA ALA A 17 -0.78 23.56 -10.57
C ALA A 17 -1.61 22.30 -10.81
N GLY A 18 -2.34 22.23 -11.94
CA GLY A 18 -3.10 21.05 -12.33
C GLY A 18 -2.20 19.90 -12.78
N LEU A 19 -1.12 20.17 -13.51
CA LEU A 19 -0.15 19.15 -13.90
C LEU A 19 0.61 18.59 -12.69
N ALA A 20 1.13 19.45 -11.81
CA ALA A 20 1.82 19.05 -10.59
C ALA A 20 0.90 18.21 -9.68
N PHE A 21 -0.34 18.64 -9.47
CA PHE A 21 -1.32 17.87 -8.70
C PHE A 21 -1.63 16.49 -9.30
N ARG A 22 -1.74 16.39 -10.64
CA ARG A 22 -1.94 15.10 -11.32
C ARG A 22 -0.74 14.18 -11.16
N VAL A 23 0.48 14.71 -11.17
CA VAL A 23 1.71 13.95 -10.93
C VAL A 23 1.77 13.46 -9.49
N ASP A 24 1.50 14.32 -8.51
CA ASP A 24 1.45 13.94 -7.09
C ASP A 24 0.43 12.83 -6.84
N LEU A 25 -0.77 12.97 -7.42
CA LEU A 25 -1.82 11.96 -7.34
C LEU A 25 -1.37 10.64 -7.99
N ALA A 26 -0.75 10.69 -9.17
CA ALA A 26 -0.27 9.50 -9.86
C ALA A 26 0.81 8.77 -9.04
N ILE A 27 1.73 9.51 -8.39
CA ILE A 27 2.75 8.95 -7.51
C ILE A 27 2.10 8.27 -6.30
N MET A 28 1.10 8.91 -5.67
CA MET A 28 0.38 8.34 -4.53
C MET A 28 -0.38 7.07 -4.90
N VAL A 29 -1.13 7.10 -6.01
CA VAL A 29 -1.86 5.93 -6.52
C VAL A 29 -0.89 4.79 -6.81
N LEU A 30 0.21 5.07 -7.52
CA LEU A 30 1.22 4.06 -7.84
C LEU A 30 1.83 3.45 -6.57
N THR A 31 2.17 4.28 -5.58
CA THR A 31 2.73 3.83 -4.30
C THR A 31 1.77 2.90 -3.58
N ILE A 32 0.49 3.28 -3.47
CA ILE A 32 -0.55 2.47 -2.83
C ILE A 32 -0.79 1.17 -3.61
N SER A 33 -0.85 1.23 -4.93
CA SER A 33 -1.03 0.04 -5.77
C SER A 33 0.13 -0.94 -5.64
N ILE A 34 1.38 -0.45 -5.66
CA ILE A 34 2.57 -1.29 -5.45
C ILE A 34 2.52 -1.94 -4.06
N ALA A 35 2.24 -1.16 -3.02
CA ALA A 35 2.12 -1.69 -1.66
C ALA A 35 1.02 -2.77 -1.59
N PHE A 36 -0.16 -2.50 -2.13
CA PHE A 36 -1.27 -3.45 -2.15
C PHE A 36 -0.90 -4.74 -2.87
N THR A 37 -0.29 -4.66 -4.06
CA THR A 37 0.20 -5.83 -4.79
C THR A 37 1.25 -6.61 -3.99
N ALA A 38 2.13 -5.95 -3.26
CA ALA A 38 3.11 -6.61 -2.39
C ALA A 38 2.43 -7.47 -1.30
N HIS A 39 1.39 -6.96 -0.62
CA HIS A 39 0.65 -7.76 0.36
C HIS A 39 -0.05 -8.96 -0.29
N LEU A 40 -0.62 -8.81 -1.49
CA LEU A 40 -1.22 -9.95 -2.21
C LEU A 40 -0.18 -11.03 -2.55
N ILE A 41 1.04 -10.62 -2.90
CA ILE A 41 2.15 -11.54 -3.14
C ILE A 41 2.58 -12.25 -1.85
N GLU A 42 2.64 -11.55 -0.72
CA GLU A 42 2.98 -12.16 0.57
C GLU A 42 1.89 -13.14 1.05
N ILE A 43 0.62 -12.80 0.88
CA ILE A 43 -0.50 -13.73 1.12
C ILE A 43 -0.36 -14.96 0.20
N ALA A 44 -0.03 -14.78 -1.08
CA ALA A 44 0.21 -15.90 -1.98
C ALA A 44 1.39 -16.78 -1.50
N PHE A 45 2.46 -16.14 -1.00
CA PHE A 45 3.63 -16.82 -0.49
C PHE A 45 3.29 -17.69 0.73
N TRP A 46 2.54 -17.16 1.69
CA TRP A 46 2.06 -17.91 2.85
C TRP A 46 1.12 -19.04 2.45
N ALA A 47 0.20 -18.81 1.50
CA ALA A 47 -0.66 -19.85 0.96
C ALA A 47 0.13 -21.02 0.35
N VAL A 48 1.17 -20.71 -0.45
CA VAL A 48 2.06 -21.73 -1.01
C VAL A 48 2.80 -22.49 0.09
N LEU A 49 3.28 -21.79 1.12
CA LEU A 49 3.94 -22.43 2.27
C LEU A 49 3.01 -23.44 2.96
N LEU A 50 1.76 -23.05 3.23
CA LEU A 50 0.77 -23.92 3.87
C LEU A 50 0.40 -25.13 3.00
N LEU A 51 0.33 -24.97 1.68
CA LEU A 51 0.19 -26.10 0.74
C LEU A 51 1.39 -27.05 0.82
N ARG A 52 2.61 -26.52 0.87
CA ARG A 52 3.84 -27.34 0.95
C ARG A 52 3.97 -28.07 2.28
N CYS A 53 3.45 -27.49 3.36
CA CYS A 53 3.31 -28.14 4.66
C CYS A 53 2.23 -29.25 4.68
N GLY A 54 1.42 -29.35 3.63
CA GLY A 54 0.33 -30.33 3.51
C GLY A 54 -0.92 -29.97 4.31
N GLU A 55 -1.02 -28.74 4.83
CA GLU A 55 -2.16 -28.30 5.64
C GLU A 55 -3.42 -28.13 4.78
N PHE A 56 -3.26 -27.62 3.55
CA PHE A 56 -4.34 -27.48 2.58
C PHE A 56 -4.04 -28.30 1.33
N GLN A 57 -5.11 -28.73 0.64
CA GLN A 57 -5.03 -29.48 -0.62
C GLN A 57 -5.33 -28.61 -1.85
N ASP A 58 -5.96 -27.45 -1.65
CA ASP A 58 -6.35 -26.52 -2.70
C ASP A 58 -5.78 -25.12 -2.44
N PHE A 59 -5.27 -24.48 -3.48
CA PHE A 59 -4.66 -23.15 -3.39
C PHE A 59 -5.69 -22.07 -3.03
N GLY A 60 -6.93 -22.16 -3.51
CA GLY A 60 -7.98 -21.20 -3.20
C GLY A 60 -8.27 -21.15 -1.70
N MET A 61 -8.42 -22.32 -1.07
CA MET A 61 -8.61 -22.43 0.38
C MET A 61 -7.38 -21.96 1.17
N ALA A 62 -6.17 -22.33 0.74
CA ALA A 62 -4.93 -21.89 1.39
C ALA A 62 -4.77 -20.36 1.30
N TYR A 63 -5.07 -19.78 0.15
CA TYR A 63 -5.00 -18.33 -0.08
C TYR A 63 -6.06 -17.58 0.73
N TYR A 64 -7.27 -18.13 0.81
CA TYR A 64 -8.34 -17.55 1.63
C TYR A 64 -7.96 -17.57 3.12
N HIS A 65 -7.52 -18.72 3.66
CA HIS A 65 -7.04 -18.81 5.05
C HIS A 65 -5.92 -17.81 5.30
N SER A 66 -4.92 -17.79 4.41
CA SER A 66 -3.79 -16.88 4.49
C SER A 66 -4.23 -15.42 4.49
N ALA A 67 -5.12 -15.03 3.58
CA ALA A 67 -5.65 -13.67 3.51
C ALA A 67 -6.37 -13.27 4.80
N VAL A 68 -7.25 -14.12 5.32
CA VAL A 68 -8.00 -13.88 6.56
C VAL A 68 -7.05 -13.73 7.76
N ASN A 69 -6.02 -14.56 7.82
CA ASN A 69 -5.10 -14.59 8.94
C ASN A 69 -4.05 -13.46 8.88
N TYR A 70 -3.41 -13.27 7.72
CA TYR A 70 -2.44 -12.21 7.44
C TYR A 70 -3.04 -10.80 7.63
N THR A 71 -4.31 -10.61 7.25
CA THR A 71 -5.01 -9.33 7.49
C THR A 71 -5.59 -9.20 8.89
N THR A 72 -5.35 -10.18 9.78
CA THR A 72 -5.85 -10.23 11.16
C THR A 72 -7.39 -10.26 11.29
N LEU A 73 -8.11 -10.62 10.22
CA LEU A 73 -9.57 -10.75 10.23
C LEU A 73 -10.02 -11.92 11.11
N GLY A 74 -9.34 -13.06 11.00
CA GLY A 74 -9.50 -14.19 11.92
C GLY A 74 -10.92 -14.76 12.02
N TYR A 75 -11.63 -14.97 10.90
CA TYR A 75 -12.99 -15.53 10.89
C TYR A 75 -13.11 -16.89 11.61
N GLY A 76 -12.01 -17.66 11.66
CA GLY A 76 -11.94 -18.90 12.45
C GLY A 76 -12.73 -20.06 11.85
N ASP A 77 -13.17 -19.93 10.60
CA ASP A 77 -13.85 -20.97 9.83
C ASP A 77 -12.87 -22.05 9.34
N LEU A 78 -11.62 -21.68 9.09
CA LEU A 78 -10.51 -22.59 8.81
C LEU A 78 -9.51 -22.56 9.98
N ILE A 79 -9.34 -23.70 10.65
CA ILE A 79 -8.45 -23.85 11.81
C ILE A 79 -7.31 -24.79 11.43
N MET A 80 -6.07 -24.34 11.62
CA MET A 80 -4.90 -25.16 11.35
C MET A 80 -4.77 -26.37 12.29
N SER A 81 -4.24 -27.46 11.76
CA SER A 81 -3.89 -28.65 12.52
C SER A 81 -2.85 -28.35 13.62
N PRO A 82 -2.78 -29.17 14.69
CA PRO A 82 -1.86 -28.93 15.80
C PRO A 82 -0.38 -28.85 15.41
N ALA A 83 0.01 -29.48 14.30
CA ALA A 83 1.37 -29.47 13.78
C ALA A 83 1.78 -28.08 13.24
N TRP A 84 0.83 -27.34 12.68
CA TRP A 84 1.08 -26.08 11.97
C TRP A 84 0.45 -24.85 12.64
N LYS A 85 -0.30 -25.03 13.73
CA LYS A 85 -1.02 -23.96 14.44
C LYS A 85 -0.18 -22.72 14.79
N LEU A 86 1.14 -22.86 14.99
CA LEU A 86 2.03 -21.75 15.32
C LEU A 86 2.24 -20.80 14.12
N LEU A 87 2.10 -21.31 12.89
CA LEU A 87 2.23 -20.51 11.68
C LEU A 87 1.14 -19.43 11.59
N GLY A 88 -0.04 -19.68 12.17
CA GLY A 88 -1.14 -18.71 12.17
C GLY A 88 -0.78 -17.38 12.84
N PRO A 89 -0.48 -17.38 14.14
CA PRO A 89 -0.05 -16.17 14.83
C PRO A 89 1.18 -15.50 14.21
N LEU A 90 2.10 -16.29 13.62
CA LEU A 90 3.28 -15.76 12.94
C LEU A 90 2.91 -15.02 11.65
N GLU A 91 2.07 -15.61 10.81
CA GLU A 91 1.55 -14.99 9.59
C GLU A 91 0.74 -13.72 9.89
N ALA A 92 -0.09 -13.75 10.94
CA ALA A 92 -0.84 -12.57 11.37
C ALA A 92 0.09 -11.44 11.86
N ALA A 93 1.15 -11.77 12.61
CA ALA A 93 2.14 -10.80 13.06
C ALA A 93 2.95 -10.22 11.89
N ASP A 94 3.35 -11.07 10.94
CA ASP A 94 4.03 -10.67 9.71
C ASP A 94 3.19 -9.68 8.91
N GLY A 95 1.91 -10.00 8.65
CA GLY A 95 1.00 -9.10 7.97
C GLY A 95 0.81 -7.77 8.70
N ALA A 96 0.63 -7.78 10.02
CA ALA A 96 0.55 -6.56 10.82
C ALA A 96 1.80 -5.67 10.68
N LEU A 97 2.99 -6.27 10.67
CA LEU A 97 4.25 -5.54 10.46
C LEU A 97 4.33 -4.94 9.05
N MET A 98 3.95 -5.70 8.02
CA MET A 98 4.04 -5.26 6.63
C MET A 98 3.00 -4.19 6.28
N PHE A 99 1.80 -4.25 6.85
CA PHE A 99 0.85 -3.13 6.81
C PHE A 99 1.40 -1.87 7.49
N GLY A 100 2.11 -2.03 8.61
CA GLY A 100 2.80 -0.93 9.30
C GLY A 100 3.88 -0.28 8.43
N VAL A 101 4.74 -1.10 7.81
CA VAL A 101 5.78 -0.62 6.88
C VAL A 101 5.18 0.10 5.68
N SER A 102 4.14 -0.46 5.08
CA SER A 102 3.45 0.14 3.93
C SER A 102 2.80 1.47 4.27
N THR A 103 2.15 1.55 5.43
CA THR A 103 1.57 2.81 5.93
C THR A 103 2.66 3.87 6.14
N ALA A 104 3.79 3.49 6.76
CA ALA A 104 4.91 4.40 6.96
C ALA A 104 5.53 4.88 5.63
N MET A 105 5.66 3.99 4.64
CA MET A 105 6.14 4.34 3.30
C MET A 105 5.19 5.33 2.61
N ILE A 106 3.88 5.04 2.58
CA ILE A 106 2.87 5.90 1.97
C ILE A 106 2.89 7.29 2.63
N PHE A 107 2.96 7.33 3.97
CA PHE A 107 3.05 8.59 4.71
C PHE A 107 4.32 9.38 4.39
N ALA A 108 5.47 8.72 4.28
CA ALA A 108 6.73 9.34 3.91
C ALA A 108 6.68 9.94 2.50
N VAL A 109 6.08 9.23 1.53
CA VAL A 109 5.88 9.73 0.16
C VAL A 109 4.94 10.93 0.18
N ALA A 110 3.80 10.84 0.86
CA ALA A 110 2.84 11.94 0.96
C ALA A 110 3.48 13.20 1.56
N THR A 111 4.25 13.05 2.63
CA THR A 111 4.93 14.17 3.29
C THR A 111 5.95 14.82 2.36
N ARG A 112 6.73 14.03 1.62
CA ARG A 112 7.69 14.57 0.64
C ARG A 112 7.01 15.35 -0.48
N LEU A 113 5.89 14.86 -1.01
CA LEU A 113 5.11 15.56 -2.05
C LEU A 113 4.52 16.87 -1.52
N ILE A 114 3.95 16.85 -0.31
CA ILE A 114 3.40 18.03 0.34
C ILE A 114 4.47 19.10 0.56
N LEU A 115 5.64 18.71 1.09
CA LEU A 115 6.75 19.64 1.35
C LEU A 115 7.32 20.23 0.04
N ALA A 116 7.51 19.41 -1.00
CA ALA A 116 7.98 19.87 -2.30
C ALA A 116 7.06 20.95 -2.88
N ARG A 117 5.74 20.76 -2.75
CA ARG A 117 4.73 21.71 -3.22
C ARG A 117 4.75 23.04 -2.45
N PHE A 118 5.11 23.05 -1.17
CA PHE A 118 5.24 24.30 -0.41
C PHE A 118 6.51 25.08 -0.74
N VAL A 119 7.59 24.41 -1.13
CA VAL A 119 8.81 25.06 -1.63
C VAL A 119 8.52 25.75 -2.97
N ASP A 120 7.88 25.05 -3.92
CA ASP A 120 7.49 25.60 -5.22
C ASP A 120 6.54 26.82 -5.15
N LEU A 121 5.84 27.03 -4.02
CA LEU A 121 4.95 28.17 -3.81
C LEU A 121 5.65 29.41 -3.25
N LYS A 122 6.86 29.27 -2.72
CA LYS A 122 7.66 30.37 -2.16
C LYS A 122 8.57 31.05 -3.19
N ASP A 123 8.89 30.36 -4.28
CA ASP A 123 9.67 30.85 -5.42
C ASP A 123 8.78 31.52 -6.50
#